data_AF-A0A3S1ZW68-F1
#
_entry.id   AF-A0A3S1ZW68-F1
#
_cell.length_a   1.000
_cell.length_b   1.000
_cell.length_c   1.000
_cell.angle_alpha   90.00
_cell.angle_beta   90.00
_cell.angle_gamma   90.00
#
_symmetry.space_group_name_H-M   'P 1'
#
loop_
_entity.id
_entity.type
_entity.pdbx_description
1 polymer ?
#
loop_
_entity_poly.entity_id
_entity_poly.type
_entity_poly.pdbx_seq_one_letter_code
_entity_poly.pdbx_strand_id
1 'polypeptide(L)'
;NLVWQFWIHTETIGKMWGWFEFVFNTPSHHRVHHATNPRYLDANYAGTLIIWDRMFGTFVGELEEDRPRYGIVRNLGTFNPLKVAFHEWIGMFRDAFAPGLTLSDRLNYLIKPPGWSHDGSRETSESLKAAYVRRNPAEAGKPGLPMAGVEPAE
;
A
#
# COMPACT_ATOMS: atom_id res chain seq x y z
N ASN A 1 -13.24 18.65 -6.03
CA ASN A 1 -12.10 17.80 -5.59
C ASN A 1 -11.02 17.66 -6.67
N LEU A 2 -11.35 17.60 -7.97
CA LEU A 2 -10.38 17.36 -9.06
C LEU A 2 -9.11 18.22 -9.01
N VAL A 3 -9.23 19.53 -8.77
CA VAL A 3 -8.06 20.44 -8.69
C VAL A 3 -7.09 20.01 -7.59
N TRP A 4 -7.61 19.66 -6.41
CA TRP A 4 -6.78 19.20 -5.31
C TRP A 4 -6.10 17.87 -5.62
N GLN A 5 -6.88 16.90 -6.10
CA GLN A 5 -6.35 15.59 -6.45
C GLN A 5 -5.33 15.68 -7.58
N PHE A 6 -5.46 16.60 -8.52
CA PHE A 6 -4.50 16.69 -9.63
C PHE A 6 -3.13 17.21 -9.19
N TRP A 7 -3.06 18.32 -8.44
CA TRP A 7 -1.77 18.99 -8.17
C TRP A 7 -0.82 18.17 -7.30
N ILE A 8 -1.35 17.29 -6.43
CA ILE A 8 -0.53 16.39 -5.60
C ILE A 8 0.18 15.29 -6.40
N HIS A 9 -0.17 15.07 -7.67
CA HIS A 9 0.51 14.10 -8.54
C HIS A 9 1.71 14.75 -9.27
N THR A 10 2.72 15.17 -8.53
CA THR A 10 3.96 15.70 -9.11
C THR A 10 5.18 15.32 -8.28
N GLU A 11 6.31 15.10 -8.95
CA GLU A 11 7.63 14.95 -8.32
C GLU A 11 8.39 16.29 -8.23
N THR A 12 7.94 17.32 -8.94
CA THR A 12 8.65 18.60 -9.05
C THR A 12 8.61 19.40 -7.75
N ILE A 13 7.54 19.23 -6.96
CA ILE A 13 7.39 19.86 -5.65
C ILE A 13 7.89 18.89 -4.60
N GLY A 14 8.92 19.28 -3.85
CA GLY A 14 9.45 18.53 -2.72
C GLY A 14 8.51 18.52 -1.52
N LYS A 15 8.99 18.96 -0.35
CA LYS A 15 8.19 19.12 0.86
C LYS A 15 7.67 20.56 0.98
N MET A 16 6.44 20.71 1.42
CA MET A 16 5.81 21.99 1.74
C MET A 16 6.15 22.43 3.17
N TRP A 17 5.69 23.62 3.57
CA TRP A 17 5.86 24.11 4.94
C TRP A 17 5.23 23.16 5.97
N GLY A 18 5.87 23.00 7.12
CA GLY A 18 5.51 21.96 8.11
C GLY A 18 4.04 21.99 8.57
N TRP A 19 3.45 23.16 8.79
CA TRP A 19 2.03 23.26 9.17
C TRP A 19 1.09 22.79 8.05
N PHE A 20 1.50 23.00 6.79
CA PHE A 20 0.72 22.60 5.63
C PHE A 20 0.80 21.08 5.45
N GLU A 21 2.00 20.50 5.53
CA GLU A 21 2.22 19.04 5.54
C GLU A 21 1.56 18.34 6.76
N PHE A 22 1.32 19.07 7.84
CA PHE A 22 0.64 18.50 8.99
C PHE A 22 -0.86 18.28 8.73
N VAL A 23 -1.51 19.20 8.01
CA VAL A 23 -2.96 19.22 7.80
C VAL A 23 -3.37 18.62 6.45
N PHE A 24 -2.61 18.89 5.39
CA PHE A 24 -2.96 18.62 4.01
C PHE A 24 -2.13 17.49 3.39
N ASN A 25 -2.76 16.72 2.51
CA ASN A 25 -2.04 15.82 1.61
C ASN A 25 -1.27 16.69 0.59
N THR A 26 0.03 16.41 0.44
CA THR A 26 0.98 17.17 -0.36
C THR A 26 1.59 16.24 -1.43
N PRO A 27 2.30 16.77 -2.43
CA PRO A 27 2.98 15.93 -3.40
C PRO A 27 3.89 14.88 -2.76
N SER A 28 4.60 15.23 -1.69
CA SER A 28 5.45 14.28 -0.95
C SER A 28 4.64 13.12 -0.32
N HIS A 29 3.55 13.44 0.36
CA HIS A 29 2.66 12.42 0.95
C HIS A 29 2.01 11.52 -0.12
N HIS A 30 1.63 12.12 -1.24
CA HIS A 30 0.95 11.41 -2.32
C HIS A 30 1.90 10.52 -3.14
N ARG A 31 3.18 10.90 -3.26
CA ARG A 31 4.20 10.00 -3.82
C ARG A 31 4.35 8.73 -2.99
N VAL A 32 4.30 8.84 -1.66
CA VAL A 32 4.31 7.69 -0.75
C VAL A 32 3.09 6.79 -0.99
N HIS A 33 1.90 7.36 -1.16
CA HIS A 33 0.69 6.59 -1.48
C HIS A 33 0.83 5.74 -2.75
N HIS A 34 1.50 6.26 -3.79
CA HIS A 34 1.75 5.54 -5.05
C HIS A 34 2.99 4.64 -5.03
N ALA A 35 3.68 4.52 -3.89
CA ALA A 35 4.93 3.81 -3.80
C ALA A 35 4.75 2.33 -3.48
N THR A 36 5.67 1.52 -3.98
CA THR A 36 5.74 0.06 -3.78
C THR A 36 6.86 -0.34 -2.80
N ASN A 37 7.57 0.63 -2.21
CA ASN A 37 8.57 0.35 -1.19
C ASN A 37 7.88 -0.30 0.02
N PRO A 38 8.47 -1.32 0.66
CA PRO A 38 7.82 -2.03 1.76
C PRO A 38 7.24 -1.10 2.84
N ARG A 39 7.97 -0.07 3.27
CA ARG A 39 7.50 0.89 4.28
C ARG A 39 6.30 1.74 3.85
N TYR A 40 6.11 1.93 2.56
CA TYR A 40 5.09 2.82 1.99
C TYR A 40 3.83 2.08 1.54
N LEU A 41 3.88 0.74 1.48
CA LEU A 41 2.68 -0.06 1.20
C LEU A 41 1.60 0.27 2.23
N ASP A 42 0.36 0.45 1.78
CA ASP A 42 -0.77 0.71 2.68
C ASP A 42 -0.53 1.90 3.62
N ALA A 43 -0.09 3.02 3.06
CA ALA A 43 0.14 4.29 3.76
C ALA A 43 -0.48 5.48 3.02
N ASN A 44 -0.78 6.55 3.77
CA ASN A 44 -1.25 7.84 3.25
C ASN A 44 -2.51 7.73 2.36
N TYR A 45 -3.61 7.23 2.90
CA TYR A 45 -4.88 7.02 2.20
C TYR A 45 -5.67 8.30 1.92
N ALA A 46 -5.50 9.36 2.70
CA ALA A 46 -6.35 10.53 2.61
C ALA A 46 -6.08 11.37 1.35
N GLY A 47 -7.11 11.65 0.56
CA GLY A 47 -6.96 12.46 -0.65
C GLY A 47 -6.63 13.95 -0.40
N THR A 48 -7.21 14.58 0.63
CA THR A 48 -7.03 16.04 0.86
C THR A 48 -6.44 16.36 2.22
N LEU A 49 -6.94 15.76 3.29
CA LEU A 49 -6.53 16.08 4.66
C LEU A 49 -5.72 14.91 5.23
N ILE A 50 -4.40 15.03 5.25
CA ILE A 50 -3.49 13.98 5.74
C ILE A 50 -3.64 13.76 7.26
N ILE A 51 -4.33 14.67 7.96
CA ILE A 51 -4.61 14.53 9.38
C ILE A 51 -5.32 13.21 9.71
N TRP A 52 -6.15 12.68 8.80
CA TRP A 52 -6.80 11.39 8.99
C TRP A 52 -5.78 10.25 9.09
N ASP A 53 -4.78 10.22 8.22
CA ASP A 53 -3.70 9.23 8.28
C ASP A 53 -2.88 9.33 9.56
N ARG A 54 -2.71 10.55 10.08
CA ARG A 54 -2.04 10.75 11.38
C ARG A 54 -2.89 10.21 12.53
N MET A 55 -4.20 10.46 12.51
CA MET A 55 -5.12 10.00 13.54
C MET A 55 -5.28 8.48 13.57
N PHE A 56 -5.29 7.84 12.38
CA PHE A 56 -5.48 6.39 12.25
C PHE A 56 -4.17 5.60 12.10
N GLY A 57 -3.01 6.27 12.18
CA GLY A 57 -1.70 5.61 12.22
C GLY A 57 -1.18 5.10 10.87
N THR A 58 -1.74 5.57 9.76
CA THR A 58 -1.34 5.19 8.39
C THR A 58 -0.41 6.22 7.74
N PHE A 59 -0.06 7.29 8.45
CA PHE A 59 0.88 8.30 7.96
C PHE A 59 2.32 7.79 7.91
N VAL A 60 2.93 7.88 6.73
CA VAL A 60 4.37 7.66 6.51
C VAL A 60 4.94 8.80 5.67
N GLY A 61 5.99 9.45 6.17
CA GLY A 61 6.66 10.53 5.45
C GLY A 61 7.64 9.99 4.39
N GLU A 62 7.79 10.72 3.28
CA GLU A 62 8.81 10.43 2.28
C GLU A 62 10.21 10.64 2.85
N LEU A 63 11.08 9.64 2.64
CA LEU A 63 12.49 9.63 3.04
C LEU A 63 13.39 9.76 1.81
N GLU A 64 14.46 10.55 1.93
CA GLU A 64 15.40 10.75 0.82
C GLU A 64 16.25 9.49 0.59
N GLU A 65 16.56 8.76 1.67
CA GLU A 65 17.32 7.51 1.64
C GLU A 65 16.50 6.32 1.09
N ASP A 66 15.17 6.42 1.03
CA ASP A 66 14.28 5.39 0.48
C ASP A 66 13.22 6.05 -0.42
N ARG A 67 13.68 6.59 -1.56
CA ARG A 67 12.82 7.32 -2.50
C ARG A 67 11.69 6.42 -3.03
N PRO A 68 10.48 6.98 -3.26
CA PRO A 68 9.34 6.25 -3.81
C PRO A 68 9.65 5.51 -5.13
N ARG A 69 9.31 4.22 -5.18
CA ARG A 69 9.30 3.41 -6.41
C ARG A 69 7.87 3.17 -6.85
N TYR A 70 7.50 3.69 -8.01
CA TYR A 70 6.13 3.61 -8.51
C TYR A 70 5.81 2.27 -9.18
N GLY A 71 4.52 2.00 -9.27
CA GLY A 71 3.95 0.84 -9.95
C GLY A 71 3.06 0.03 -9.02
N ILE A 72 2.92 -1.25 -9.33
CA ILE A 72 2.27 -2.24 -8.47
C ILE A 72 3.30 -3.29 -8.06
N VAL A 73 3.12 -3.89 -6.88
CA VAL A 73 4.08 -4.88 -6.32
C VAL A 73 4.37 -6.03 -7.31
N ARG A 74 3.36 -6.44 -8.08
CA ARG A 74 3.46 -7.46 -9.12
C ARG A 74 3.03 -6.86 -10.47
N ASN A 75 4.00 -6.44 -11.27
CA ASN A 75 3.73 -5.84 -12.59
C ASN A 75 3.05 -6.83 -13.57
N LEU A 76 2.09 -6.35 -14.36
CA LEU A 76 1.28 -7.18 -15.27
C LEU A 76 1.97 -7.53 -16.59
N GLY A 77 3.02 -6.81 -16.97
CA GLY A 77 3.71 -7.00 -18.25
C GLY A 77 2.85 -6.69 -19.48
N THR A 78 1.80 -5.86 -19.35
CA THR A 78 0.90 -5.49 -20.45
C THR A 78 0.47 -4.03 -20.32
N PHE A 79 0.29 -3.36 -21.46
CA PHE A 79 -0.26 -1.99 -21.54
C PHE A 79 -1.72 -1.95 -22.05
N ASN A 80 -2.36 -3.11 -22.23
CA ASN A 80 -3.76 -3.17 -22.64
C ASN A 80 -4.66 -2.63 -21.50
N PRO A 81 -5.41 -1.53 -21.72
CA PRO A 81 -6.16 -0.86 -20.65
C PRO A 81 -7.30 -1.71 -20.09
N LEU A 82 -7.92 -2.58 -20.90
CA LEU A 82 -8.94 -3.49 -20.43
C LEU A 82 -8.34 -4.55 -19.50
N LYS A 83 -7.17 -5.08 -19.84
CA LYS A 83 -6.48 -6.02 -18.94
C LYS A 83 -6.10 -5.33 -17.64
N VAL A 84 -5.50 -4.15 -17.71
CA VAL A 84 -5.09 -3.36 -16.53
C VAL A 84 -6.28 -3.01 -15.63
N ALA A 85 -7.45 -2.69 -16.20
CA ALA A 85 -8.63 -2.35 -15.41
C ALA A 85 -9.31 -3.55 -14.75
N PHE A 86 -9.30 -4.72 -15.39
CA PHE A 86 -10.16 -5.85 -14.98
C PHE A 86 -9.42 -7.09 -14.45
N HIS A 87 -8.09 -7.19 -14.59
CA HIS A 87 -7.38 -8.41 -14.20
C HIS A 87 -7.55 -8.78 -12.71
N GLU A 88 -7.49 -7.83 -11.78
CA GLU A 88 -7.66 -8.12 -10.36
C GLU A 88 -9.09 -8.56 -10.04
N TRP A 89 -10.11 -7.95 -10.66
CA TRP A 89 -11.50 -8.39 -10.48
C TRP A 89 -11.67 -9.84 -10.93
N ILE A 90 -11.16 -10.18 -12.11
CA ILE A 90 -11.20 -11.55 -12.63
C ILE A 90 -10.41 -12.51 -11.74
N GLY A 91 -9.23 -12.10 -11.26
CA GLY A 91 -8.39 -12.88 -10.34
C GLY A 91 -9.12 -13.18 -9.04
N MET A 92 -9.66 -12.15 -8.40
CA MET A 92 -10.42 -12.22 -7.15
C MET A 92 -11.63 -13.17 -7.28
N PHE A 93 -12.43 -13.07 -8.35
CA PHE A 93 -13.53 -13.99 -8.57
C PHE A 93 -13.05 -15.42 -8.83
N ARG A 94 -11.98 -15.61 -9.63
CA ARG A 94 -11.41 -16.96 -9.85
C ARG A 94 -10.96 -17.60 -8.55
N ASP A 95 -10.35 -16.83 -7.66
CA ASP A 95 -9.93 -17.31 -6.35
C ASP A 95 -11.13 -17.64 -5.46
N ALA A 96 -12.13 -16.76 -5.37
CA ALA A 96 -13.36 -17.00 -4.60
C ALA A 96 -14.18 -18.21 -5.11
N PHE A 97 -14.08 -18.55 -6.39
CA PHE A 97 -14.80 -19.69 -7.00
C PHE A 97 -13.94 -20.95 -7.17
N ALA A 98 -12.70 -20.98 -6.67
CA ALA A 98 -11.84 -22.16 -6.75
C ALA A 98 -12.44 -23.40 -6.05
N PRO A 99 -12.14 -24.62 -6.52
CA PRO A 99 -12.54 -25.85 -5.84
C PRO A 99 -11.80 -26.01 -4.50
N GLY A 100 -12.37 -26.80 -3.58
CA GLY A 100 -11.72 -27.13 -2.30
C GLY A 100 -11.85 -26.08 -1.19
N LEU A 101 -12.53 -24.95 -1.45
CA LEU A 101 -12.71 -23.87 -0.48
C LEU A 101 -13.96 -24.03 0.39
N THR A 102 -13.84 -23.66 1.67
CA THR A 102 -14.99 -23.46 2.56
C THR A 102 -15.78 -22.22 2.16
N LEU A 103 -17.03 -22.08 2.59
CA LEU A 103 -17.80 -20.86 2.34
C LEU A 103 -17.12 -19.60 2.90
N SER A 104 -16.43 -19.73 4.04
CA SER A 104 -15.70 -18.61 4.64
C SER A 104 -14.52 -18.20 3.77
N ASP A 105 -13.76 -19.13 3.21
CA ASP A 105 -12.62 -18.81 2.34
C ASP A 105 -13.07 -18.03 1.12
N ARG A 106 -14.19 -18.45 0.52
CA ARG A 106 -14.77 -17.77 -0.65
C ARG A 106 -15.15 -16.33 -0.34
N LEU A 107 -15.78 -16.10 0.82
CA LEU A 107 -16.12 -14.75 1.26
C LEU A 107 -14.86 -13.93 1.55
N ASN A 108 -13.87 -14.53 2.22
CA ASN A 108 -12.61 -13.88 2.56
C ASN A 108 -11.87 -13.38 1.31
N TYR A 109 -11.87 -14.12 0.20
CA TYR A 109 -11.30 -13.63 -1.06
C TYR A 109 -11.95 -12.34 -1.59
N LEU A 110 -13.17 -12.00 -1.18
CA LEU A 110 -13.88 -10.79 -1.59
C LEU A 110 -13.73 -9.62 -0.60
N ILE A 111 -13.32 -9.88 0.65
CA ILE A 111 -13.33 -8.88 1.74
C ILE A 111 -11.97 -8.65 2.40
N LYS A 112 -11.09 -9.65 2.43
CA LYS A 112 -9.76 -9.55 3.04
C LYS A 112 -8.82 -8.76 2.09
N PRO A 113 -7.74 -8.18 2.63
CA PRO A 113 -6.83 -7.37 1.83
C PRO A 113 -6.19 -8.17 0.67
N PRO A 114 -5.77 -7.48 -0.40
CA PRO A 114 -5.01 -8.10 -1.47
C PRO A 114 -3.82 -8.89 -0.94
N GLY A 115 -3.61 -10.08 -1.51
CA GLY A 115 -2.56 -10.99 -1.05
C GLY A 115 -2.99 -11.96 0.05
N TRP A 116 -4.18 -11.83 0.63
CA TRP A 116 -4.73 -12.89 1.49
C TRP A 116 -5.00 -14.16 0.67
N SER A 117 -4.73 -15.32 1.26
CA SER A 117 -5.13 -16.62 0.72
C SER A 117 -5.42 -17.61 1.85
N HIS A 118 -6.37 -18.52 1.62
CA HIS A 118 -6.80 -19.54 2.58
C HIS A 118 -5.68 -20.49 3.06
N ASP A 119 -4.56 -20.55 2.33
CA ASP A 119 -3.43 -21.44 2.56
C ASP A 119 -2.12 -20.69 2.87
N GLY A 120 -2.14 -19.36 2.97
CA GLY A 120 -0.95 -18.53 3.19
C GLY A 120 0.08 -18.53 2.04
N SER A 121 -0.28 -19.03 0.85
CA SER A 121 0.61 -19.05 -0.33
C SER A 121 0.92 -17.67 -0.92
N ARG A 122 0.24 -16.61 -0.49
CA ARG A 122 0.37 -15.25 -1.01
C ARG A 122 0.78 -14.25 0.05
N GLU A 123 1.22 -13.09 -0.41
CA GLU A 123 1.81 -12.04 0.43
C GLU A 123 0.92 -10.79 0.46
N THR A 124 0.48 -10.39 1.66
CA THR A 124 -0.16 -9.09 1.92
C THR A 124 0.90 -8.00 2.09
N SER A 125 0.50 -6.73 2.09
CA SER A 125 1.40 -5.62 2.43
C SER A 125 2.08 -5.81 3.80
N GLU A 126 1.36 -6.34 4.78
CA GLU A 126 1.91 -6.64 6.10
C GLU A 126 3.00 -7.72 6.04
N SER A 127 2.77 -8.80 5.29
CA SER A 127 3.78 -9.86 5.15
C SER A 127 5.00 -9.39 4.37
N LEU A 128 4.82 -8.53 3.37
CA LEU A 128 5.91 -7.88 2.63
C LEU A 128 6.75 -6.96 3.55
N LYS A 129 6.09 -6.17 4.41
CA LYS A 129 6.74 -5.33 5.43
C LYS A 129 7.53 -6.17 6.42
N ALA A 130 6.93 -7.22 6.98
CA ALA A 130 7.59 -8.12 7.92
C ALA A 130 8.79 -8.82 7.25
N ALA A 131 8.65 -9.29 6.01
CA ALA A 131 9.73 -9.89 5.24
C ALA A 131 10.87 -8.91 4.95
N TYR A 132 10.57 -7.63 4.75
CA TYR A 132 11.58 -6.59 4.61
C TYR A 132 12.36 -6.39 5.91
N VAL A 133 11.67 -6.29 7.06
CA VAL A 133 12.31 -6.14 8.38
C VAL A 133 13.17 -7.35 8.74
N ARG A 134 12.71 -8.58 8.45
CA ARG A 134 13.52 -9.80 8.66
C ARG A 134 14.86 -9.76 7.90
N ARG A 135 14.85 -9.18 6.69
CA ARG A 135 16.05 -9.00 5.87
C ARG A 135 16.89 -7.78 6.26
N ASN A 136 16.28 -6.80 6.93
CA ASN A 136 16.91 -5.55 7.34
C ASN A 136 16.58 -5.24 8.82
N PRO A 137 17.12 -5.99 9.79
CA PRO A 137 16.72 -5.85 11.19
C PRO A 137 16.91 -4.45 11.78
N ALA A 138 17.87 -3.68 11.27
CA ALA A 138 18.11 -2.29 11.66
C ALA A 138 16.97 -1.31 11.26
N GLU A 139 16.07 -1.72 10.38
CA GLU A 139 14.91 -0.94 9.94
C GLU A 139 13.65 -1.20 10.79
N ALA A 140 13.70 -2.17 11.71
CA ALA A 140 12.57 -2.53 12.56
C ALA A 140 12.02 -1.32 13.35
N GLY A 141 10.70 -1.16 13.37
CA GLY A 141 10.00 -0.11 14.12
C GLY A 141 10.16 1.32 13.57
N LYS A 142 10.91 1.51 12.48
CA LYS A 142 10.93 2.79 11.77
C LYS A 142 9.56 3.09 11.13
N PRO A 143 9.21 4.35 10.85
CA PRO A 143 7.92 4.70 10.27
C PRO A 143 7.56 3.84 9.04
N GLY A 144 6.35 3.27 9.08
CA GLY A 144 5.81 2.39 8.04
C GLY A 144 6.24 0.92 8.15
N LEU A 145 7.09 0.54 9.12
CA LEU A 145 7.61 -0.81 9.29
C LEU A 145 7.28 -1.40 10.67
N PRO A 146 7.00 -2.71 10.75
CA PRO A 146 6.70 -3.38 12.02
C PRO A 146 7.94 -3.53 12.89
N MET A 147 7.73 -3.84 14.17
CA MET A 147 8.79 -4.27 15.09
C MET A 147 9.40 -5.61 14.65
N ALA A 148 10.64 -5.87 15.06
CA ALA A 148 11.29 -7.15 14.79
C ALA A 148 10.52 -8.30 15.44
N GLY A 149 10.33 -9.40 14.70
CA GLY A 149 9.62 -10.58 15.20
C GLY A 149 8.10 -10.48 15.19
N VAL A 150 7.51 -9.37 14.70
CA VAL A 150 6.07 -9.31 14.47
C VAL A 150 5.73 -10.12 13.22
N GLU A 151 4.88 -11.13 13.39
CA GLU A 151 4.23 -11.83 12.27
C GLU A 151 2.99 -11.05 11.80
N PRO A 152 2.64 -11.13 10.50
CA PRO A 152 1.42 -10.51 9.97
C PRO A 152 0.19 -11.01 10.73
N ALA A 153 -0.84 -10.17 10.88
CA ALA A 153 -2.10 -10.63 11.47
C ALA A 153 -2.82 -11.59 10.49
N GLU A 154 -3.40 -12.67 11.02
CA GLU A 154 -4.19 -13.67 10.26
C GLU A 154 -5.56 -13.13 9.75
#